data_AF-A0AAV2S311-F1
#
_entry.id   AF-A0AAV2S311-F1
#
_cell.length_a   1.000
_cell.length_b   1.000
_cell.length_c   1.000
_cell.angle_alpha   90.00
_cell.angle_beta   90.00
_cell.angle_gamma   90.00
#
_symmetry.space_group_name_H-M   'P 1'
#
loop_
_entity.id
_entity.type
_entity.pdbx_description
1 polymer ?
#
loop_
_entity_poly.entity_id
_entity_poly.type
_entity_poly.pdbx_seq_one_letter_code
_entity_poly.pdbx_strand_id
1 'polypeptide(L)'
;AGATTWKIHLHTLNTGRTVTEEEIHTVRTEKRIKARFLMSSDRIKEIMYNGKYIRVMNARHPLDRLVSAYRNKYKDGNGPIDRQFKKYLYALRLKPKLTNVTFKEFLQIVVNNKKSGRENTHWKNYYRTCSACELPYDYIMKVETHSEDLRYIFKMAGVTEVDIEAKYNPTSINNMTHDHVYAADSSYLSYYEGVDHQLIKDIHYLFKEDYQLFGYEIPQFVQNIIENKK
;
A
#
# COMPACT_ATOMS: atom_id res chain seq x y z
N ALA A 1 0.67 -6.06 -6.39
CA ALA A 1 0.39 -4.62 -6.30
C ALA A 1 1.74 -3.91 -6.13
N GLY A 2 2.15 -3.07 -7.07
CA GLY A 2 3.39 -2.29 -6.94
C GLY A 2 3.06 -0.97 -6.26
N ALA A 3 3.68 -0.67 -5.14
CA ALA A 3 3.61 0.65 -4.52
C ALA A 3 4.01 1.72 -5.55
N THR A 4 3.42 2.92 -5.49
CA THR A 4 3.76 4.07 -6.34
C THR A 4 5.28 4.24 -6.45
N THR A 5 5.97 4.13 -5.32
CA THR A 5 7.42 4.19 -5.17
C THR A 5 8.15 3.17 -6.05
N TRP A 6 7.68 1.92 -6.10
CA TRP A 6 8.27 0.87 -6.95
C TRP A 6 8.17 1.20 -8.43
N LYS A 7 7.03 1.77 -8.85
CA LYS A 7 6.86 2.20 -10.24
C LYS A 7 7.82 3.35 -10.56
N ILE A 8 7.98 4.31 -9.65
CA ILE A 8 8.91 5.44 -9.83
C ILE A 8 10.34 4.93 -9.99
N HIS A 9 10.80 4.01 -9.14
CA HIS A 9 12.14 3.43 -9.27
C HIS A 9 12.32 2.68 -10.59
N LEU A 10 11.40 1.79 -10.97
CA LEU A 10 11.50 1.06 -12.24
C LEU A 10 11.47 2.00 -13.46
N HIS A 11 10.64 3.04 -13.41
CA HIS A 11 10.62 4.07 -14.46
C HIS A 11 11.95 4.82 -14.55
N THR A 12 12.48 5.22 -13.39
CA THR A 12 13.75 5.97 -13.31
C THR A 12 14.89 5.13 -13.83
N LEU A 13 14.97 3.85 -13.46
CA LEU A 13 15.96 2.91 -13.99
C LEU A 13 15.88 2.77 -15.50
N ASN A 14 14.67 2.68 -16.06
CA ASN A 14 14.50 2.47 -17.49
C ASN A 14 14.72 3.75 -18.32
N THR A 15 14.53 4.94 -17.74
CA THR A 15 14.48 6.21 -18.50
C THR A 15 15.50 7.26 -18.07
N GLY A 16 16.18 7.05 -16.93
CA GLY A 16 17.02 8.07 -16.28
C GLY A 16 16.24 9.24 -15.69
N ARG A 17 14.90 9.22 -15.72
CA ARG A 17 14.04 10.34 -15.28
C ARG A 17 13.08 9.94 -14.16
N THR A 18 13.20 10.64 -13.03
CA THR A 18 12.23 10.61 -11.93
C THR A 18 10.96 11.37 -12.31
N VAL A 19 9.80 10.85 -11.91
CA VAL A 19 8.47 11.42 -12.20
C VAL A 19 7.66 11.60 -10.94
N THR A 20 6.62 12.42 -10.99
CA THR A 20 5.70 12.61 -9.86
C THR A 20 4.79 11.39 -9.67
N GLU A 21 4.16 11.28 -8.49
CA GLU A 21 3.14 10.27 -8.23
C GLU A 21 1.96 10.40 -9.22
N GLU A 22 1.51 11.61 -9.54
CA GLU A 22 0.43 11.77 -10.52
C GLU A 22 0.83 11.24 -11.91
N GLU A 23 2.08 11.50 -12.33
CA GLU A 23 2.57 11.07 -13.63
C GLU A 23 2.81 9.56 -13.70
N ILE A 24 3.25 8.91 -12.61
CA ILE A 24 3.58 7.47 -12.60
C ILE A 24 2.35 6.57 -12.78
N HIS A 25 1.14 7.12 -12.58
CA HIS A 25 -0.12 6.41 -12.80
C HIS A 25 -0.69 6.57 -14.21
N THR A 26 -0.02 7.31 -15.10
CA THR A 26 -0.46 7.49 -16.49
C THR A 26 -0.17 6.27 -17.36
N VAL A 27 -0.97 6.06 -18.41
CA VAL A 27 -0.73 4.98 -19.40
C VAL A 27 0.66 5.13 -20.06
N ARG A 28 1.13 6.37 -20.23
CA ARG A 28 2.43 6.67 -20.81
C ARG A 28 3.57 6.09 -19.97
N THR A 29 3.57 6.31 -18.67
CA THR A 29 4.61 5.79 -17.76
C THR A 29 4.47 4.27 -17.57
N GLU A 30 3.24 3.73 -17.52
CA GLU A 30 3.04 2.28 -17.41
C GLU A 30 3.66 1.49 -18.58
N LYS A 31 3.61 2.03 -19.80
CA LYS A 31 4.25 1.44 -20.99
C LYS A 31 5.77 1.36 -20.88
N ARG A 32 6.39 2.17 -20.01
CA ARG A 32 7.83 2.17 -19.76
C ARG A 32 8.26 1.24 -18.63
N ILE A 33 7.33 0.55 -17.96
CA ILE A 33 7.63 -0.26 -16.78
C ILE A 33 7.15 -1.70 -16.94
N LYS A 34 5.95 -1.91 -17.51
CA LYS A 34 5.36 -3.26 -17.58
C LYS A 34 5.99 -4.06 -18.72
N ALA A 35 6.51 -5.24 -18.40
CA ALA A 35 7.14 -6.16 -19.36
C ALA A 35 6.33 -6.38 -20.64
N ARG A 36 4.99 -6.53 -20.55
CA ARG A 36 4.08 -6.68 -21.71
C ARG A 36 4.17 -5.58 -22.78
N PHE A 37 4.71 -4.42 -22.43
CA PHE A 37 4.91 -3.31 -23.36
C PHE A 37 6.38 -3.15 -23.79
N LEU A 38 7.31 -3.83 -23.12
CA LEU A 38 8.75 -3.74 -23.35
C LEU A 38 9.29 -4.93 -24.15
N MET A 39 8.57 -6.05 -24.18
CA MET A 39 9.00 -7.30 -24.81
C MET A 39 7.81 -8.10 -25.35
N SER A 40 8.09 -9.01 -26.29
CA SER A 40 7.07 -9.89 -26.88
C SER A 40 6.51 -10.88 -25.85
N SER A 41 5.29 -11.37 -26.11
CA SER A 41 4.64 -12.39 -25.25
C SER A 41 5.50 -13.65 -25.11
N ASP A 42 6.14 -14.09 -26.19
CA ASP A 42 6.99 -15.28 -26.18
C ASP A 42 8.25 -15.08 -25.34
N ARG A 43 8.87 -13.90 -25.40
CA ARG A 43 10.00 -13.57 -24.54
C ARG A 43 9.61 -13.53 -23.07
N ILE A 44 8.42 -13.00 -22.75
CA ILE A 44 7.90 -13.01 -21.38
C ILE A 44 7.72 -14.43 -20.90
N LYS A 45 7.09 -15.30 -21.71
CA LYS A 45 6.91 -16.71 -21.36
C LYS A 45 8.25 -17.40 -21.14
N GLU A 46 9.21 -17.22 -22.04
CA GLU A 46 10.55 -17.77 -21.91
C GLU A 46 11.21 -17.33 -20.58
N ILE A 47 11.14 -16.05 -20.23
CA ILE A 47 11.66 -15.55 -18.94
C ILE A 47 10.90 -16.17 -17.77
N MET A 48 9.57 -16.27 -17.84
CA MET A 48 8.74 -16.80 -16.77
C MET A 48 8.96 -18.30 -16.52
N TYR A 49 9.21 -19.10 -17.57
CA TYR A 49 9.42 -20.54 -17.47
C TYR A 49 10.88 -20.94 -17.28
N ASN A 50 11.81 -20.26 -17.96
CA ASN A 50 13.21 -20.67 -18.08
C ASN A 50 14.20 -19.59 -17.62
N GLY A 51 13.74 -18.36 -17.41
CA GLY A 51 14.59 -17.24 -17.04
C GLY A 51 14.87 -17.16 -15.55
N LYS A 52 15.88 -16.35 -15.21
CA LYS A 52 16.13 -15.88 -13.84
C LYS A 52 15.42 -14.55 -13.64
N TYR A 53 14.45 -14.54 -12.73
CA TYR A 53 13.76 -13.33 -12.30
C TYR A 53 13.52 -13.41 -10.79
N ILE A 54 13.36 -12.26 -10.16
CA ILE A 54 13.08 -12.15 -8.73
C ILE A 54 11.62 -11.75 -8.57
N ARG A 55 10.86 -12.56 -7.84
CA ARG A 55 9.47 -12.29 -7.47
C ARG A 55 9.47 -11.54 -6.15
N VAL A 56 9.10 -10.27 -6.22
CA VAL A 56 9.02 -9.40 -5.04
C VAL A 56 7.58 -9.09 -4.71
N MET A 57 7.20 -9.27 -3.45
CA MET A 57 5.94 -8.76 -2.90
C MET A 57 6.20 -7.52 -2.05
N ASN A 58 5.36 -6.50 -2.19
CA ASN A 58 5.36 -5.34 -1.30
C ASN A 58 4.31 -5.55 -0.19
N ALA A 59 4.74 -5.45 1.07
CA ALA A 59 3.90 -5.46 2.26
C ALA A 59 3.99 -4.11 2.98
N ARG A 60 2.97 -3.79 3.77
CA ARG A 60 2.88 -2.61 4.64
C ARG A 60 2.14 -3.01 5.90
N HIS A 61 2.50 -2.43 7.03
CA HIS A 61 1.85 -2.69 8.30
C HIS A 61 0.33 -2.47 8.17
N PRO A 62 -0.52 -3.42 8.62
CA PRO A 62 -1.95 -3.38 8.31
C PRO A 62 -2.66 -2.08 8.72
N LEU A 63 -2.34 -1.53 9.90
CA LEU A 63 -2.95 -0.29 10.36
C LEU A 63 -2.47 0.94 9.59
N ASP A 64 -1.20 0.97 9.21
CA ASP A 64 -0.63 2.08 8.47
C ASP A 64 -1.14 2.08 7.02
N ARG A 65 -1.33 0.89 6.44
CA ARG A 65 -1.99 0.73 5.14
C ARG A 65 -3.39 1.34 5.12
N LEU A 66 -4.17 1.18 6.19
CA LEU A 66 -5.49 1.80 6.31
C LEU A 66 -5.40 3.33 6.38
N VAL A 67 -4.44 3.87 7.14
CA VAL A 67 -4.21 5.32 7.22
C VAL A 67 -3.78 5.88 5.87
N SER A 68 -2.84 5.24 5.17
CA SER A 68 -2.42 5.62 3.82
C SER A 68 -3.60 5.62 2.84
N ALA A 69 -4.41 4.57 2.83
CA ALA A 69 -5.59 4.49 1.98
C ALA A 69 -6.60 5.59 2.29
N TYR A 70 -6.87 5.85 3.58
CA TYR A 70 -7.75 6.94 4.02
C TYR A 70 -7.24 8.30 3.56
N ARG A 71 -5.95 8.57 3.77
CA ARG A 71 -5.33 9.84 3.41
C ARG A 71 -5.39 10.11 1.91
N ASN A 72 -4.95 9.13 1.13
CA ASN A 72 -4.96 9.21 -0.33
C ASN A 72 -6.37 9.41 -0.89
N LYS A 73 -7.41 8.83 -0.27
CA LYS A 73 -8.78 8.89 -0.80
C LYS A 73 -9.62 10.04 -0.27
N TYR A 74 -9.44 10.44 0.99
CA TYR A 74 -10.40 11.31 1.66
C TYR A 74 -9.80 12.50 2.42
N LYS A 75 -8.54 12.44 2.87
CA LYS A 75 -7.91 13.56 3.61
C LYS A 75 -7.15 14.49 2.68
N ASP A 76 -6.24 13.91 1.91
CA ASP A 76 -5.21 14.62 1.16
C ASP A 76 -5.46 14.55 -0.35
N GLY A 77 -6.25 13.58 -0.81
CA GLY A 77 -6.61 13.44 -2.21
C GLY A 77 -7.94 14.08 -2.56
N ASN A 78 -8.06 14.56 -3.80
CA ASN A 78 -9.32 15.01 -4.42
C ASN A 78 -10.12 13.84 -5.02
N GLY A 79 -9.96 12.63 -4.48
CA GLY A 79 -10.60 11.44 -5.01
C GLY A 79 -12.12 11.55 -4.88
N PRO A 80 -12.90 11.23 -5.94
CA PRO A 80 -14.35 11.20 -5.78
C PRO A 80 -14.71 10.15 -4.73
N ILE A 81 -15.68 10.47 -3.88
CA ILE A 81 -16.25 9.50 -2.95
C ILE A 81 -16.62 8.25 -3.73
N ASP A 82 -15.98 7.13 -3.37
CA ASP A 82 -16.17 5.89 -4.10
C ASP A 82 -17.61 5.39 -3.95
N ARG A 83 -18.05 4.58 -4.92
CA ARG A 83 -19.42 4.05 -4.97
C ARG A 83 -19.80 3.24 -3.71
N GLN A 84 -18.83 2.60 -3.05
CA GLN A 84 -19.04 1.83 -1.83
C GLN A 84 -19.27 2.77 -0.64
N PHE A 85 -18.48 3.84 -0.53
CA PHE A 85 -18.67 4.89 0.47
C PHE A 85 -20.07 5.52 0.34
N LYS A 86 -20.52 5.86 -0.88
CA LYS A 86 -21.90 6.35 -1.11
C LYS A 86 -22.93 5.36 -0.60
N LYS A 87 -22.79 4.07 -0.93
CA LYS A 87 -23.72 3.01 -0.49
C LYS A 87 -23.75 2.87 1.04
N TYR A 88 -22.62 2.97 1.70
CA TYR A 88 -22.54 2.94 3.17
C TYR A 88 -23.29 4.11 3.80
N LEU A 89 -23.04 5.34 3.32
CA LEU A 89 -23.75 6.52 3.81
C LEU A 89 -25.27 6.38 3.65
N TYR A 90 -25.73 5.88 2.49
CA TYR A 90 -27.14 5.59 2.28
C TYR A 90 -27.68 4.56 3.28
N ALA A 91 -26.94 3.47 3.54
CA ALA A 91 -27.36 2.44 4.50
C ALA A 91 -27.48 3.00 5.93
N LEU A 92 -26.64 3.94 6.30
CA LEU A 92 -26.71 4.63 7.60
C LEU A 92 -27.67 5.81 7.64
N ARG A 93 -28.39 6.09 6.54
CA ARG A 93 -29.24 7.29 6.40
C ARG A 93 -28.49 8.60 6.67
N LEU A 94 -27.18 8.59 6.48
CA LEU A 94 -26.34 9.78 6.59
C LEU A 94 -26.40 10.54 5.26
N LYS A 95 -26.65 11.85 5.32
CA LYS A 95 -26.48 12.69 4.12
C LYS A 95 -25.00 12.65 3.73
N PRO A 96 -24.67 12.38 2.46
CA PRO A 96 -23.29 12.48 2.00
C PRO A 96 -22.79 13.91 2.19
N LYS A 97 -22.05 14.17 3.27
CA LYS A 97 -21.17 15.33 3.29
C LYS A 97 -20.02 14.98 2.36
N LEU A 98 -20.08 15.54 1.15
CA LEU A 98 -19.22 15.14 0.03
C LEU A 98 -17.73 15.40 0.26
N THR A 99 -17.34 16.03 1.38
CA THR A 99 -16.05 16.68 1.55
C THR A 99 -15.33 16.38 2.86
N ASN A 100 -15.90 15.61 3.79
CA ASN A 100 -15.23 15.42 5.10
C ASN A 100 -15.55 14.06 5.75
N VAL A 101 -14.91 13.01 5.23
CA VAL A 101 -14.97 11.66 5.80
C VAL A 101 -13.98 11.59 6.95
N THR A 102 -14.41 11.20 8.15
CA THR A 102 -13.51 10.95 9.28
C THR A 102 -12.83 9.58 9.15
N PHE A 103 -11.66 9.42 9.79
CA PHE A 103 -10.97 8.13 9.80
C PHE A 103 -11.82 7.01 10.44
N LYS A 104 -12.57 7.33 11.50
CA LYS A 104 -13.50 6.40 12.15
C LYS A 104 -14.58 5.90 11.19
N GLU A 105 -15.22 6.80 10.43
CA GLU A 105 -16.21 6.42 9.41
C GLU A 105 -15.60 5.55 8.31
N PHE A 106 -14.37 5.87 7.89
CA PHE A 106 -13.62 5.04 6.95
C PHE A 106 -13.40 3.61 7.48
N LEU A 107 -12.96 3.45 8.73
CA LEU A 107 -12.78 2.11 9.33
C LEU A 107 -14.09 1.32 9.38
N GLN A 108 -15.22 1.96 9.72
CA GLN A 108 -16.52 1.29 9.72
C GLN A 108 -16.89 0.77 8.32
N ILE A 109 -16.54 1.51 7.27
CA ILE A 109 -16.75 1.09 5.88
C ILE A 109 -15.88 -0.11 5.54
N VAL A 110 -14.62 -0.10 5.94
CA VAL A 110 -13.69 -1.22 5.73
C VAL A 110 -14.29 -2.50 6.31
N VAL A 111 -14.77 -2.46 7.55
CA VAL A 111 -15.41 -3.61 8.22
C VAL A 111 -16.71 -4.03 7.51
N ASN A 112 -17.57 -3.09 7.12
CA ASN A 112 -18.85 -3.41 6.48
C ASN A 112 -18.69 -3.93 5.04
N ASN A 113 -17.70 -3.44 4.31
CA ASN A 113 -17.38 -3.93 2.97
C ASN A 113 -16.87 -5.36 3.00
N LYS A 114 -16.17 -5.78 4.07
CA LYS A 114 -15.82 -7.19 4.27
C LYS A 114 -17.06 -8.06 4.37
N LYS A 115 -17.98 -7.71 5.27
CA LYS A 115 -19.19 -8.49 5.55
C LYS A 115 -20.04 -8.70 4.29
N SER A 116 -20.01 -7.73 3.37
CA SER A 116 -20.75 -7.78 2.11
C SER A 116 -19.96 -8.33 0.91
N GLY A 117 -18.69 -8.75 1.09
CA GLY A 117 -17.82 -9.26 0.03
C GLY A 117 -17.40 -8.21 -1.01
N ARG A 118 -17.56 -6.91 -0.71
CA ARG A 118 -17.32 -5.78 -1.62
C ARG A 118 -16.05 -5.02 -1.24
N GLU A 119 -15.01 -5.74 -0.84
CA GLU A 119 -13.74 -5.15 -0.40
C GLU A 119 -13.08 -4.36 -1.55
N ASN A 120 -12.60 -3.14 -1.27
CA ASN A 120 -11.81 -2.37 -2.23
C ASN A 120 -10.36 -2.89 -2.22
N THR A 121 -9.77 -3.07 -3.39
CA THR A 121 -8.38 -3.55 -3.56
C THR A 121 -7.36 -2.76 -2.74
N HIS A 122 -7.57 -1.47 -2.48
CA HIS A 122 -6.63 -0.62 -1.73
C HIS A 122 -6.52 -1.03 -0.25
N TRP A 123 -7.61 -1.49 0.36
CA TRP A 123 -7.68 -1.88 1.78
C TRP A 123 -8.18 -3.31 2.00
N LYS A 124 -8.20 -4.13 0.95
CA LYS A 124 -8.42 -5.58 1.05
C LYS A 124 -7.15 -6.22 1.60
N ASN A 125 -7.31 -7.17 2.53
CA ASN A 125 -6.17 -7.87 3.14
C ASN A 125 -5.29 -8.52 2.07
N TYR A 126 -3.98 -8.48 2.27
CA TYR A 126 -3.00 -9.00 1.32
C TYR A 126 -3.17 -10.50 1.09
N TYR A 127 -3.55 -11.23 2.15
CA TYR A 127 -3.95 -12.64 2.08
C TYR A 127 -4.87 -12.94 0.88
N ARG A 128 -5.83 -12.05 0.58
CA ARG A 128 -6.79 -12.24 -0.54
C ARG A 128 -6.52 -11.40 -1.79
N THR A 129 -5.50 -10.55 -1.80
CA THR A 129 -5.35 -9.51 -2.84
C THR A 129 -4.13 -9.73 -3.73
N CYS A 130 -3.17 -10.55 -3.31
CA CYS A 130 -1.92 -10.72 -4.05
C CYS A 130 -1.49 -12.18 -4.22
N SER A 131 -2.38 -13.17 -4.05
CA SER A 131 -1.98 -14.58 -4.13
C SER A 131 -0.75 -14.86 -3.26
N ALA A 132 -0.70 -14.19 -2.10
CA ALA A 132 0.48 -14.13 -1.24
C ALA A 132 0.94 -15.53 -0.80
N CYS A 133 -0.03 -16.44 -0.66
CA CYS A 133 0.21 -17.85 -0.34
C CYS A 133 0.28 -18.78 -1.56
N GLU A 134 -0.07 -18.31 -2.76
CA GLU A 134 -0.13 -19.14 -3.98
C GLU A 134 1.10 -18.93 -4.88
N LEU A 135 1.81 -17.80 -4.72
CA LEU A 135 3.01 -17.47 -5.48
C LEU A 135 4.26 -17.60 -4.59
N PRO A 136 5.32 -18.29 -5.05
CA PRO A 136 6.55 -18.40 -4.28
C PRO A 136 7.37 -17.12 -4.47
N TYR A 137 7.18 -16.13 -3.61
CA TYR A 137 7.98 -14.91 -3.62
C TYR A 137 9.40 -15.18 -3.14
N ASP A 138 10.37 -14.61 -3.83
CA ASP A 138 11.79 -14.71 -3.47
C ASP A 138 12.16 -13.67 -2.40
N TYR A 139 11.39 -12.57 -2.32
CA TYR A 139 11.54 -11.55 -1.28
C TYR A 139 10.21 -10.85 -0.98
N ILE A 140 9.96 -10.60 0.31
CA ILE A 140 8.86 -9.74 0.77
C ILE A 140 9.49 -8.47 1.32
N MET A 141 9.35 -7.38 0.57
CA MET A 141 9.78 -6.08 1.03
C MET A 141 8.68 -5.39 1.85
N LYS A 142 9.10 -4.56 2.78
CA LYS A 142 8.24 -3.78 3.66
C LYS A 142 8.38 -2.30 3.28
N VAL A 143 7.25 -1.59 3.28
CA VAL A 143 7.25 -0.14 3.06
C VAL A 143 8.07 0.57 4.14
N GLU A 144 8.09 0.01 5.35
CA GLU A 144 8.82 0.55 6.50
C GLU A 144 10.35 0.50 6.33
N THR A 145 10.87 -0.46 5.55
CA THR A 145 12.31 -0.68 5.29
C THR A 145 12.63 -0.53 3.81
N HIS A 146 11.86 0.31 3.10
CA HIS A 146 11.83 0.37 1.64
C HIS A 146 13.21 0.53 1.00
N SER A 147 14.01 1.46 1.51
CA SER A 147 15.32 1.78 0.96
C SER A 147 16.34 0.66 1.20
N GLU A 148 16.34 0.03 2.37
CA GLU A 148 17.17 -1.16 2.63
C GLU A 148 16.76 -2.32 1.73
N ASP A 149 15.46 -2.58 1.62
CA ASP A 149 14.92 -3.69 0.84
C ASP A 149 15.22 -3.52 -0.64
N LEU A 150 15.09 -2.30 -1.19
CA LEU A 150 15.42 -2.00 -2.57
C LEU A 150 16.92 -2.24 -2.86
N ARG A 151 17.80 -1.78 -1.96
CA ARG A 151 19.26 -2.06 -2.05
C ARG A 151 19.53 -3.55 -2.10
N TYR A 152 18.90 -4.31 -1.21
CA TYR A 152 19.08 -5.76 -1.15
C TYR A 152 18.57 -6.45 -2.42
N ILE A 153 17.38 -6.08 -2.90
CA ILE A 153 16.79 -6.64 -4.13
C ILE A 153 17.66 -6.35 -5.36
N PHE A 154 18.20 -5.15 -5.50
CA PHE A 154 19.11 -4.83 -6.60
C PHE A 154 20.41 -5.62 -6.54
N LYS A 155 20.97 -5.80 -5.34
CA LYS A 155 22.12 -6.69 -5.14
C LYS A 155 21.79 -8.14 -5.55
N MET A 156 20.63 -8.68 -5.16
CA MET A 156 20.18 -10.00 -5.60
C MET A 156 20.03 -10.09 -7.13
N ALA A 157 19.60 -9.00 -7.78
CA ALA A 157 19.44 -8.91 -9.22
C ALA A 157 20.77 -8.74 -9.98
N GLY A 158 21.91 -8.64 -9.29
CA GLY A 158 23.21 -8.36 -9.89
C GLY A 158 23.34 -6.92 -10.39
N VAL A 159 22.51 -6.01 -9.89
CA VAL A 159 22.50 -4.59 -10.24
C VAL A 159 23.37 -3.85 -9.23
N THR A 160 24.61 -3.52 -9.60
CA THR A 160 25.61 -2.89 -8.72
C THR A 160 25.81 -1.39 -8.95
N GLU A 161 25.40 -0.87 -10.09
CA GLU A 161 25.57 0.54 -10.50
C GLU A 161 24.23 1.27 -10.55
N VAL A 162 23.44 1.20 -9.49
CA VAL A 162 22.30 2.09 -9.33
C VAL A 162 22.63 3.02 -8.20
N ASP A 163 22.71 4.31 -8.52
CA ASP A 163 22.67 5.35 -7.53
C ASP A 163 21.25 5.36 -6.92
N ILE A 164 21.07 4.57 -5.87
CA ILE A 164 19.80 4.47 -5.13
C ILE A 164 19.55 5.77 -4.35
N GLU A 165 20.59 6.59 -4.16
CA GLU A 165 20.52 7.92 -3.58
C GLU A 165 20.23 9.02 -4.61
N ALA A 166 20.42 8.76 -5.92
CA ALA A 166 20.05 9.68 -7.00
C ALA A 166 18.53 9.88 -7.06
N LYS A 167 18.10 10.88 -6.28
CA LYS A 167 16.81 11.58 -6.32
C LYS A 167 15.61 10.82 -5.77
N TYR A 168 15.74 10.30 -4.55
CA TYR A 168 14.69 10.57 -3.56
C TYR A 168 15.12 11.79 -2.73
N ASN A 169 15.29 12.94 -3.40
CA ASN A 169 15.61 14.21 -2.76
C ASN A 169 14.27 14.89 -2.41
N PRO A 170 13.81 14.85 -1.14
CA PRO A 170 12.48 15.35 -0.75
C PRO A 170 12.34 16.86 -1.00
N THR A 171 13.46 17.56 -1.13
CA THR A 171 13.59 19.01 -1.17
C THR A 171 13.41 19.63 -2.55
N SER A 172 13.35 18.83 -3.63
CA SER A 172 13.16 19.36 -5.00
C SER A 172 11.71 19.26 -5.53
N ILE A 173 10.77 18.74 -4.74
CA ILE A 173 9.34 18.74 -5.06
C ILE A 173 8.63 19.67 -4.08
N ASN A 174 8.88 20.97 -4.23
CA ASN A 174 8.36 22.04 -3.37
C ASN A 174 6.83 22.24 -3.45
N ASN A 175 6.03 21.26 -3.87
CA ASN A 175 4.56 21.41 -3.92
C ASN A 175 3.75 20.09 -4.03
N MET A 176 4.28 18.92 -3.70
CA MET A 176 3.46 17.70 -3.68
C MET A 176 3.69 16.90 -2.41
N THR A 177 2.59 16.69 -1.71
CA THR A 177 2.48 16.01 -0.44
C THR A 177 2.62 14.49 -0.61
N HIS A 178 3.09 13.83 0.46
CA HIS A 178 2.89 12.42 0.80
C HIS A 178 3.85 11.36 0.23
N ASP A 179 4.94 11.18 0.99
CA ASP A 179 5.43 9.87 1.47
C ASP A 179 6.71 10.06 2.33
N HIS A 180 7.20 11.29 2.42
CA HIS A 180 8.41 11.62 3.17
C HIS A 180 8.08 12.00 4.61
N VAL A 181 8.01 11.01 5.48
CA VAL A 181 8.94 10.77 6.59
C VAL A 181 8.48 9.46 7.21
N TYR A 182 9.06 8.35 6.75
CA TYR A 182 8.98 7.03 7.39
C TYR A 182 9.75 7.05 8.72
N ALA A 183 9.43 8.00 9.59
CA ALA A 183 9.82 7.94 10.99
C ALA A 183 8.93 6.88 11.61
N ALA A 184 9.59 5.77 11.94
CA ALA A 184 9.10 4.77 12.85
C ALA A 184 8.37 5.44 14.04
N ASP A 185 7.23 4.85 14.39
CA ASP A 185 6.50 4.98 15.65
C ASP A 185 5.53 6.15 15.91
N SER A 186 5.46 7.25 15.14
CA SER A 186 4.64 8.41 15.57
C SER A 186 3.57 8.95 14.61
N SER A 187 3.49 8.50 13.35
CA SER A 187 2.61 9.14 12.35
C SER A 187 1.20 8.53 12.22
N TYR A 188 1.05 7.20 12.19
CA TYR A 188 -0.23 6.57 11.86
C TYR A 188 -1.07 6.21 13.09
N LEU A 189 -0.43 6.00 14.25
CA LEU A 189 -1.11 5.57 15.48
C LEU A 189 -2.09 6.63 15.99
N SER A 190 -1.75 7.91 15.85
CA SER A 190 -2.61 9.04 16.25
C SER A 190 -3.97 9.06 15.54
N TYR A 191 -4.08 8.47 14.34
CA TYR A 191 -5.37 8.32 13.66
C TYR A 191 -6.32 7.38 14.40
N TYR A 192 -5.79 6.45 15.21
CA TYR A 192 -6.58 5.49 15.97
C TYR A 192 -7.01 6.02 17.35
N GLU A 193 -6.56 7.20 17.75
CA GLU A 193 -7.03 7.85 18.98
C GLU A 193 -8.53 8.14 18.91
N GLY A 194 -9.26 7.76 19.96
CA GLY A 194 -10.71 7.95 20.04
C GLY A 194 -11.54 7.02 19.13
N VAL A 195 -10.92 6.05 18.44
CA VAL A 195 -11.64 5.00 17.73
C VAL A 195 -12.21 3.99 18.75
N ASP A 196 -13.47 3.58 18.57
CA ASP A 196 -14.13 2.67 19.50
C ASP A 196 -13.37 1.34 19.60
N HIS A 197 -13.20 0.82 20.82
CA HIS A 197 -12.49 -0.44 21.06
C HIS A 197 -13.05 -1.61 20.25
N GLN A 198 -14.37 -1.69 20.09
CA GLN A 198 -15.00 -2.74 19.28
C GLN A 198 -14.61 -2.61 17.80
N LEU A 199 -14.50 -1.39 17.27
CA LEU A 199 -14.09 -1.17 15.89
C LEU A 199 -12.60 -1.52 15.70
N ILE A 200 -11.74 -1.21 16.66
CA ILE A 200 -10.33 -1.62 16.65
C ILE A 200 -10.22 -3.16 16.65
N LYS A 201 -11.01 -3.86 17.48
CA LYS A 201 -11.08 -5.32 17.49
C LYS A 201 -11.49 -5.86 16.12
N ASP A 202 -12.58 -5.34 15.55
CA ASP A 202 -13.09 -5.79 14.24
C ASP A 202 -12.04 -5.59 13.13
N ILE A 203 -11.32 -4.46 13.15
CA ILE A 203 -10.21 -4.19 12.23
C ILE A 203 -9.05 -5.18 12.46
N HIS A 204 -8.64 -5.41 13.70
CA HIS A 204 -7.59 -6.38 13.99
C HIS A 204 -7.95 -7.78 13.44
N TYR A 205 -9.15 -8.27 13.74
CA TYR A 205 -9.61 -9.58 13.26
C TYR A 205 -9.66 -9.67 11.73
N LEU A 206 -9.96 -8.56 11.05
CA LEU A 206 -9.99 -8.48 9.59
C LEU A 206 -8.60 -8.65 8.94
N PHE A 207 -7.55 -8.18 9.62
CA PHE A 207 -6.18 -8.16 9.12
C PHE A 207 -5.23 -9.12 9.85
N LYS A 208 -5.73 -9.97 10.76
CA LYS A 208 -4.91 -10.89 11.58
C LYS A 208 -4.00 -11.77 10.73
N GLU A 209 -4.48 -12.25 9.57
CA GLU A 209 -3.67 -13.08 8.69
C GLU A 209 -2.53 -12.29 8.05
N ASP A 210 -2.71 -10.99 7.78
CA ASP A 210 -1.64 -10.15 7.23
C ASP A 210 -0.54 -9.91 8.29
N TYR A 211 -0.89 -9.78 9.58
CA TYR A 211 0.11 -9.72 10.66
C TYR A 211 0.97 -10.98 10.69
N GLN A 212 0.31 -12.14 10.68
CA GLN A 212 0.99 -13.44 10.73
C GLN A 212 1.85 -13.68 9.48
N LEU A 213 1.29 -13.41 8.30
CA LEU A 213 1.93 -13.71 7.02
C LEU A 213 3.21 -12.89 6.79
N PHE A 214 3.27 -11.65 7.27
CA PHE A 214 4.41 -10.76 7.06
C PHE A 214 5.24 -10.50 8.32
N GLY A 215 4.95 -11.20 9.42
CA GLY A 215 5.63 -11.03 10.70
C GLY A 215 5.58 -9.59 11.19
N TYR A 216 4.40 -8.97 11.15
CA TYR A 216 4.20 -7.66 11.78
C TYR A 216 3.79 -7.85 13.23
N GLU A 217 4.39 -7.05 14.11
CA GLU A 217 3.98 -6.97 15.51
C GLU A 217 2.63 -6.27 15.63
N ILE A 218 1.79 -6.73 16.56
CA ILE A 218 0.53 -6.07 16.87
C ILE A 218 0.86 -4.89 17.80
N PRO A 219 0.45 -3.65 17.50
CA PRO A 219 0.75 -2.52 18.39
C PRO A 219 0.18 -2.71 19.79
N GLN A 220 0.91 -2.26 20.82
CA GLN A 220 0.56 -2.50 22.23
C GLN A 220 -0.86 -2.02 22.59
N PHE A 221 -1.30 -0.87 22.07
CA PHE A 221 -2.66 -0.37 22.34
C PHE A 221 -3.75 -1.32 21.80
N VAL A 222 -3.49 -1.97 20.66
CA VAL A 222 -4.38 -2.97 20.08
C VAL A 222 -4.37 -4.25 20.91
N GLN A 223 -3.19 -4.70 21.35
CA GLN A 223 -3.08 -5.85 22.25
C GLN A 223 -3.89 -5.63 23.53
N ASN A 224 -3.72 -4.47 24.19
CA ASN A 224 -4.46 -4.12 25.41
C ASN A 224 -5.98 -4.18 25.18
N ILE A 225 -6.45 -3.64 24.05
CA ILE A 225 -7.87 -3.67 23.68
C ILE A 225 -8.36 -5.10 23.46
N ILE A 226 -7.61 -5.95 22.76
CA ILE A 226 -7.98 -7.35 22.46
C ILE A 226 -8.02 -8.18 23.75
N GLU A 227 -7.04 -8.00 24.62
CA GLU A 227 -6.91 -8.73 25.88
C GLU A 227 -7.86 -8.23 26.98
N ASN A 228 -8.67 -7.20 26.70
CA ASN A 228 -9.53 -6.50 27.67
C ASN A 228 -8.75 -5.94 28.88
N LYS A 229 -7.46 -5.61 28.70
CA LYS A 229 -6.67 -4.92 29.72
C LYS A 229 -7.08 -3.45 29.68
N LYS A 230 -7.78 -3.02 30.74
CA LYS A 230 -8.18 -1.63 30.97
C LYS A 230 -6.98 -0.76 31.30
#